data_AF-A0A397TV72-F1
#
_entry.id   AF-A0A397TV72-F1
#
_cell.length_a   1.000
_cell.length_b   1.000
_cell.length_c   1.000
_cell.angle_alpha   90.00
_cell.angle_beta   90.00
_cell.angle_gamma   90.00
#
_symmetry.space_group_name_H-M   'P 1'
#
loop_
_entity.id
_entity.type
_entity.pdbx_description
1 polymer ?
#
loop_
_entity_poly.entity_id
_entity_poly.type
_entity_poly.pdbx_seq_one_letter_code
_entity_poly.pdbx_strand_id
1 'polypeptide(L)'
;MNIFLAFIILISETRNPKFNKWFKNYLKPVAIITVFSSGDVKLLHIFDSNYGGFKIFSAPFSSLALKLIFWGGFLNTIVEDLPQLIIQILFATYYPNSYDITAFFTLITSILVLLVSIIECSYHLFINNKNQNQVEIKPEYNEIDTIEVGK
;
A
#
# COMPACT_ATOMS: atom_id res chain seq x y z
N MET A 1 -6.45 3.64 14.06
CA MET A 1 -5.71 2.38 14.30
C MET A 1 -4.39 2.30 13.52
N ASN A 2 -4.13 3.20 12.54
CA ASN A 2 -3.02 3.07 11.59
C ASN A 2 -1.68 3.67 12.01
N ILE A 3 -1.64 4.65 12.94
CA ILE A 3 -0.38 5.33 13.23
C ILE A 3 0.67 4.38 13.84
N PHE A 4 0.25 3.45 14.69
CA PHE A 4 1.14 2.45 15.28
C PHE A 4 1.71 1.51 14.22
N LEU A 5 0.88 1.07 13.25
CA LEU A 5 1.33 0.25 12.14
C LEU A 5 2.35 1.00 11.27
N ALA A 6 2.06 2.27 10.96
CA ALA A 6 2.97 3.14 10.20
C ALA A 6 4.33 3.32 10.92
N PHE A 7 4.30 3.56 12.22
CA PHE A 7 5.52 3.65 13.05
C PHE A 7 6.26 2.32 13.14
N ILE A 8 5.55 1.20 13.32
CA ILE A 8 6.15 -0.14 13.36
C ILE A 8 6.87 -0.43 12.05
N ILE A 9 6.24 -0.16 10.90
CA ILE A 9 6.84 -0.34 9.58
C ILE A 9 8.11 0.51 9.46
N LEU A 10 8.04 1.80 9.76
CA LEU A 10 9.20 2.70 9.68
C LEU A 10 10.34 2.28 10.61
N ILE A 11 10.05 1.97 11.86
CA ILE A 11 11.05 1.54 12.86
C ILE A 11 11.66 0.20 12.43
N SER A 12 10.85 -0.75 11.97
CA SER A 12 11.33 -2.04 11.49
C SER A 12 12.27 -1.89 10.29
N GLU A 13 11.98 -0.96 9.39
CA GLU A 13 12.79 -0.67 8.20
C GLU A 13 14.09 0.07 8.54
N THR A 14 14.19 0.76 9.69
CA THR A 14 15.48 1.36 10.12
C THR A 14 16.60 0.34 10.38
N ARG A 15 16.28 -0.95 10.46
CA ARG A 15 17.27 -2.04 10.49
C ARG A 15 18.06 -2.12 9.18
N ASN A 16 17.47 -1.68 8.06
CA ASN A 16 18.14 -1.60 6.77
C ASN A 16 19.08 -0.37 6.75
N PRO A 17 20.40 -0.55 6.53
CA PRO A 17 21.35 0.55 6.60
C PRO A 17 21.11 1.64 5.54
N LYS A 18 20.58 1.26 4.36
CA LYS A 18 20.24 2.21 3.29
C LYS A 18 19.06 3.08 3.69
N PHE A 19 18.01 2.44 4.22
CA PHE A 19 16.82 3.15 4.72
C PHE A 19 17.16 4.03 5.92
N ASN A 20 17.94 3.54 6.87
CA ASN A 20 18.35 4.32 8.05
C ASN A 20 19.11 5.60 7.66
N LYS A 21 20.03 5.52 6.69
CA LYS A 21 20.75 6.69 6.18
C LYS A 21 19.80 7.70 5.55
N TRP A 22 18.84 7.23 4.76
CA TRP A 22 17.81 8.08 4.17
C TRP A 22 16.89 8.71 5.25
N PHE A 23 16.41 7.91 6.20
CA PHE A 23 15.52 8.33 7.28
C PHE A 23 16.17 9.41 8.16
N LYS A 24 17.45 9.26 8.51
CA LYS A 24 18.20 10.28 9.26
C LYS A 24 18.32 11.60 8.52
N ASN A 25 18.47 11.56 7.19
CA ASN A 25 18.59 12.76 6.37
C ASN A 25 17.26 13.52 6.23
N TYR A 26 16.12 12.82 6.30
CA TYR A 26 14.78 13.39 6.08
C TYR A 26 13.83 13.22 7.27
N LEU A 27 14.36 13.06 8.49
CA LEU A 27 13.59 12.72 9.70
C LEU A 27 12.39 13.65 9.93
N LYS A 28 12.60 14.98 9.82
CA LYS A 28 11.57 15.99 10.11
C LYS A 28 10.34 15.89 9.19
N PRO A 29 10.50 16.00 7.85
CA PRO A 29 9.36 15.89 6.95
C PRO A 29 8.78 14.47 6.93
N VAL A 30 9.59 13.43 7.14
CA VAL A 30 9.08 12.06 7.27
C VAL A 30 8.14 11.93 8.45
N ALA A 31 8.52 12.41 9.64
CA ALA A 31 7.68 12.36 10.82
C ALA A 31 6.33 13.09 10.64
N ILE A 32 6.33 14.25 9.99
CA ILE A 32 5.09 15.00 9.71
C ILE A 32 4.15 14.16 8.84
N ILE A 33 4.65 13.64 7.72
CA ILE A 33 3.86 12.81 6.80
C ILE A 33 3.39 11.51 7.48
N THR A 34 4.22 10.90 8.33
CA THR A 34 3.83 9.73 9.13
C THR A 34 2.67 10.04 10.09
N VAL A 35 2.65 11.22 10.70
CA VAL A 35 1.51 11.64 11.53
C VAL A 35 0.26 11.85 10.68
N PHE A 36 0.37 12.43 9.47
CA PHE A 36 -0.75 12.52 8.54
C PHE A 36 -1.22 11.14 8.04
N SER A 37 -0.31 10.17 7.94
CA SER A 37 -0.61 8.76 7.65
C SER A 37 -1.36 8.04 8.79
N SER A 38 -1.61 8.71 9.92
CA SER A 38 -2.47 8.16 10.98
C SER A 38 -3.89 7.85 10.52
N GLY A 39 -4.39 8.58 9.51
CA GLY A 39 -5.67 8.31 8.85
C GLY A 39 -5.57 7.10 7.92
N ASP A 40 -4.56 7.06 7.06
CA ASP A 40 -4.35 5.96 6.11
C ASP A 40 -2.85 5.57 6.05
N VAL A 41 -2.54 4.30 6.32
CA VAL A 41 -1.17 3.79 6.23
C VAL A 41 -0.64 3.79 4.79
N LYS A 42 -1.52 3.78 3.77
CA LYS A 42 -1.13 3.89 2.35
C LYS A 42 -0.37 5.17 2.05
N LEU A 43 -0.57 6.24 2.83
CA LEU A 43 0.16 7.49 2.67
C LEU A 43 1.68 7.31 2.78
N LEU A 44 2.17 6.26 3.45
CA LEU A 44 3.60 5.94 3.48
C LEU A 44 4.17 5.59 2.09
N HIS A 45 3.36 5.13 1.13
CA HIS A 45 3.81 4.89 -0.23
C HIS A 45 4.25 6.17 -0.95
N ILE A 46 3.87 7.37 -0.48
CA ILE A 46 4.35 8.63 -1.06
C ILE A 46 5.89 8.71 -1.01
N PHE A 47 6.50 8.11 0.02
CA PHE A 47 7.94 8.10 0.18
C PHE A 47 8.66 7.20 -0.81
N ASP A 48 7.99 6.24 -1.45
CA ASP A 48 8.57 5.38 -2.49
C ASP A 48 8.11 5.78 -3.92
N SER A 49 7.15 6.70 -4.02
CA SER A 49 6.54 7.11 -5.30
C SER A 49 7.47 7.85 -6.26
N ASN A 50 8.66 8.24 -5.82
CA ASN A 50 9.61 9.11 -6.52
C ASN A 50 8.98 10.42 -7.02
N TYR A 51 8.02 10.95 -6.26
CA TYR A 51 7.26 12.15 -6.63
C TYR A 51 8.20 13.34 -6.92
N GLY A 52 8.07 13.91 -8.13
CA GLY A 52 8.86 15.08 -8.55
C GLY A 52 10.38 14.87 -8.60
N GLY A 53 10.87 13.63 -8.53
CA GLY A 53 12.31 13.32 -8.48
C GLY A 53 13.03 13.79 -7.20
N PHE A 54 12.27 14.20 -6.17
CA PHE A 54 12.87 14.60 -4.90
C PHE A 54 13.33 13.37 -4.11
N LYS A 55 14.55 13.44 -3.58
CA LYS A 55 15.17 12.37 -2.77
C LYS A 55 14.38 11.99 -1.51
N ILE A 56 13.48 12.86 -1.03
CA ILE A 56 12.55 12.55 0.07
C ILE A 56 11.43 11.59 -0.35
N PHE A 57 11.11 11.49 -1.63
CA PHE A 57 10.12 10.54 -2.14
C PHE A 57 10.78 9.34 -2.82
N SER A 58 12.08 9.14 -2.60
CA SER A 58 12.86 8.00 -3.11
C SER A 58 13.41 7.15 -1.95
N ALA A 59 12.55 6.82 -0.99
CA ALA A 59 12.87 6.03 0.18
C ALA A 59 13.14 4.57 -0.22
N PRO A 60 14.28 3.98 0.18
CA PRO A 60 14.61 2.62 -0.20
C PRO A 60 13.91 1.60 0.72
N PHE A 61 12.58 1.49 0.61
CA PHE A 61 11.82 0.49 1.37
C PHE A 61 12.16 -0.94 0.92
N SER A 62 12.12 -1.88 1.86
CA SER A 62 12.13 -3.30 1.52
C SER A 62 10.83 -3.71 0.82
N SER A 63 10.91 -4.77 0.01
CA SER A 63 9.73 -5.37 -0.63
C SER A 63 8.70 -5.88 0.39
N LEU A 64 9.15 -6.28 1.58
CA LEU A 64 8.29 -6.69 2.69
C LEU A 64 7.53 -5.49 3.27
N ALA A 65 8.22 -4.37 3.52
CA ALA A 65 7.59 -3.14 4.00
C ALA A 65 6.55 -2.61 3.00
N LEU A 66 6.86 -2.58 1.71
CA LEU A 66 5.90 -2.18 0.67
C LEU A 66 4.66 -3.08 0.65
N LYS A 67 4.83 -4.41 0.78
CA LYS A 67 3.69 -5.34 0.89
C LYS A 67 2.86 -5.10 2.14
N LEU A 68 3.48 -4.78 3.27
CA LEU A 68 2.78 -4.47 4.52
C LEU A 68 2.02 -3.15 4.44
N ILE A 69 2.60 -2.11 3.84
CA ILE A 69 1.92 -0.83 3.62
C ILE A 69 0.70 -1.05 2.73
N PHE A 70 0.87 -1.80 1.64
CA PHE A 70 -0.19 -2.12 0.70
C PHE A 70 -1.34 -2.92 1.34
N TRP A 71 -1.03 -4.10 1.91
CA TRP A 71 -2.04 -4.97 2.53
C TRP A 71 -2.64 -4.35 3.79
N GLY A 72 -1.83 -3.66 4.60
CA GLY A 72 -2.30 -2.93 5.77
C GLY A 72 -3.29 -1.83 5.37
N GLY A 73 -2.99 -1.10 4.30
CA GLY A 73 -3.87 -0.09 3.73
C GLY A 73 -5.17 -0.68 3.20
N PHE A 74 -5.08 -1.74 2.39
CA PHE A 74 -6.26 -2.42 1.84
C PHE A 74 -7.17 -2.99 2.92
N LEU A 75 -6.61 -3.66 3.93
CA LEU A 75 -7.38 -4.17 5.07
C LEU A 75 -8.00 -3.03 5.88
N ASN A 76 -7.30 -1.91 6.07
CA ASN A 76 -7.87 -0.76 6.77
C ASN A 76 -9.09 -0.20 6.02
N THR A 77 -8.98 -0.02 4.70
CA THR A 77 -10.12 0.41 3.86
C THR A 77 -11.30 -0.56 3.99
N ILE A 78 -11.08 -1.86 4.01
CA ILE A 78 -12.17 -2.83 4.22
C ILE A 78 -12.78 -2.71 5.62
N VAL A 79 -11.98 -2.54 6.68
CA VAL A 79 -12.49 -2.50 8.06
C VAL A 79 -13.13 -1.15 8.41
N GLU A 80 -12.67 -0.05 7.82
CA GLU A 80 -13.16 1.30 8.10
C GLU A 80 -14.30 1.68 7.15
N ASP A 81 -14.06 1.61 5.83
CA ASP A 81 -14.99 2.14 4.85
C ASP A 81 -16.17 1.20 4.57
N LEU A 82 -15.98 -0.12 4.61
CA LEU A 82 -17.05 -1.07 4.29
C LEU A 82 -18.18 -1.07 5.35
N PRO A 83 -17.90 -1.14 6.67
CA PRO A 83 -18.96 -1.04 7.67
C PRO A 83 -19.64 0.33 7.65
N GLN A 84 -18.87 1.40 7.41
CA GLN A 84 -19.42 2.74 7.26
C GLN A 84 -20.42 2.81 6.10
N LEU A 85 -20.07 2.25 4.94
CA LEU A 85 -20.96 2.17 3.78
C LEU A 85 -22.22 1.37 4.10
N ILE A 86 -22.08 0.21 4.75
CA ILE A 86 -23.23 -0.65 5.12
C ILE A 86 -24.18 0.10 6.05
N ILE A 87 -23.65 0.76 7.09
CA ILE A 87 -24.46 1.53 8.05
C ILE A 87 -25.15 2.70 7.35
N GLN A 88 -24.48 3.41 6.45
CA GLN A 88 -25.07 4.52 5.71
C GLN A 88 -26.21 4.07 4.79
N ILE A 89 -26.05 2.94 4.08
CA ILE A 89 -27.11 2.37 3.24
C ILE A 89 -28.31 1.94 4.08
N LEU A 90 -28.07 1.28 5.22
CA LEU A 90 -29.14 0.88 6.14
C LEU A 90 -29.88 2.12 6.67
N PHE A 91 -29.16 3.16 7.09
CA PHE A 91 -29.77 4.38 7.59
C PHE A 91 -30.61 5.10 6.52
N ALA A 92 -30.11 5.21 5.28
CA ALA A 92 -30.84 5.78 4.16
C ALA A 92 -32.13 5.00 3.84
N THR A 93 -32.08 3.66 3.95
CA THR A 93 -33.22 2.79 3.67
C THR A 93 -34.28 2.86 4.77
N TYR A 94 -33.87 2.87 6.05
CA TYR A 94 -34.80 2.85 7.19
C TYR A 94 -35.35 4.24 7.56
N TYR A 95 -34.62 5.32 7.30
CA TYR A 95 -35.00 6.69 7.68
C TYR A 95 -34.95 7.68 6.49
N PRO A 96 -35.78 7.47 5.44
CA PRO A 96 -35.70 8.25 4.20
C PRO A 96 -36.00 9.74 4.37
N ASN A 97 -36.80 10.11 5.37
CA ASN A 97 -37.21 11.50 5.62
C ASN A 97 -36.22 12.31 6.46
N SER A 98 -35.17 11.68 6.98
CA SER A 98 -34.16 12.32 7.85
C SER A 98 -32.75 12.18 7.28
N TYR A 99 -32.63 11.81 6.00
CA TYR A 99 -31.35 11.60 5.36
C TYR A 99 -30.71 12.94 4.97
N ASP A 100 -29.53 13.22 5.54
CA ASP A 100 -28.80 14.46 5.34
C ASP A 100 -27.96 14.42 4.04
N ILE A 101 -27.83 15.58 3.39
CA ILE A 101 -26.96 15.78 2.22
C ILE A 101 -25.51 15.42 2.56
N THR A 102 -25.06 15.67 3.80
CA THR A 102 -23.73 15.24 4.26
C THR A 102 -23.55 13.72 4.16
N ALA A 103 -24.55 12.94 4.59
CA ALA A 103 -24.50 11.48 4.50
C ALA A 103 -24.43 10.99 3.05
N PHE A 104 -25.11 11.69 2.12
CA PHE A 104 -25.02 11.42 0.68
C PHE A 104 -23.62 11.60 0.11
N PHE A 105 -22.95 12.73 0.42
CA PHE A 105 -21.57 12.96 -0.04
C PHE A 105 -20.61 11.93 0.56
N THR A 106 -20.75 11.60 1.84
CA THR A 106 -19.92 10.57 2.47
C THR A 106 -20.11 9.20 1.81
N LEU A 107 -21.34 8.85 1.42
CA LEU A 107 -21.62 7.60 0.71
C LEU A 107 -20.91 7.55 -0.65
N ILE A 108 -20.97 8.64 -1.43
CA ILE A 108 -20.24 8.75 -2.71
C ILE A 108 -18.74 8.59 -2.47
N THR A 109 -18.17 9.29 -1.49
CA THR A 109 -16.75 9.20 -1.17
C THR A 109 -16.34 7.79 -0.77
N SER A 110 -17.12 7.12 0.08
CA SER A 110 -16.83 5.74 0.52
C SER A 110 -16.84 4.75 -0.65
N ILE A 111 -17.82 4.86 -1.56
CA ILE A 111 -17.87 4.04 -2.79
C ILE A 111 -16.63 4.29 -3.66
N LEU A 112 -16.22 5.55 -3.86
CA LEU A 112 -15.04 5.89 -4.64
C LEU A 112 -13.76 5.31 -4.02
N VAL A 113 -13.59 5.44 -2.70
CA VAL A 113 -12.43 4.92 -1.96
C VAL A 113 -12.34 3.38 -2.08
N LEU A 114 -13.48 2.69 -1.99
CA LEU A 114 -13.55 1.23 -2.18
C LEU A 114 -13.19 0.84 -3.63
N LEU A 115 -13.73 1.53 -4.64
CA LEU A 115 -13.42 1.24 -6.04
C LEU A 115 -11.93 1.40 -6.33
N VAL A 116 -11.33 2.50 -5.88
CA VAL A 116 -9.89 2.73 -6.03
C VAL A 116 -9.10 1.60 -5.37
N SER A 117 -9.46 1.21 -4.14
CA SER A 117 -8.79 0.13 -3.41
C SER A 117 -8.92 -1.23 -4.11
N ILE A 118 -10.07 -1.54 -4.72
CA ILE A 118 -10.29 -2.76 -5.49
C ILE A 118 -9.43 -2.77 -6.76
N ILE A 119 -9.36 -1.65 -7.48
CA ILE A 119 -8.52 -1.52 -8.68
C ILE A 119 -7.04 -1.70 -8.31
N GLU A 120 -6.58 -1.07 -7.23
CA GLU A 120 -5.21 -1.18 -6.71
C GLU A 120 -4.86 -2.63 -6.36
N CYS A 121 -5.76 -3.32 -5.65
CA CYS A 121 -5.67 -4.75 -5.35
C CYS A 121 -5.60 -5.62 -6.60
N SER A 122 -6.50 -5.36 -7.56
CA SER A 122 -6.56 -6.10 -8.82
C SER A 122 -5.27 -5.95 -9.62
N TYR A 123 -4.74 -4.72 -9.69
CA TYR A 123 -3.48 -4.44 -10.39
C TYR A 123 -2.29 -5.13 -9.71
N HIS A 124 -2.21 -5.04 -8.37
CA HIS A 124 -1.15 -5.69 -7.60
C HIS A 124 -1.20 -7.22 -7.71
N LEU A 125 -2.39 -7.83 -7.71
CA LEU A 125 -2.55 -9.27 -7.92
C LEU A 125 -2.16 -9.68 -9.35
N PHE A 126 -2.60 -8.93 -10.35
CA PHE A 126 -2.26 -9.19 -11.74
C PHE A 126 -0.76 -9.14 -12.00
N ILE A 127 -0.07 -8.10 -11.50
CA ILE A 127 1.37 -7.95 -11.69
C ILE A 127 2.17 -8.99 -10.89
N ASN A 128 1.74 -9.33 -9.67
CA ASN A 128 2.39 -10.36 -8.87
C ASN A 128 2.24 -11.74 -9.54
N ASN A 129 1.07 -12.06 -10.10
CA ASN A 129 0.85 -13.28 -10.88
C ASN A 129 1.75 -13.32 -12.12
N LYS A 130 1.91 -12.22 -12.85
CA LYS A 130 2.82 -12.15 -14.02
C LYS A 130 4.28 -12.39 -13.63
N ASN A 131 4.72 -11.83 -12.50
CA ASN A 131 6.08 -12.02 -11.99
C ASN A 131 6.32 -13.45 -11.51
N GLN A 132 5.34 -14.13 -10.90
CA GLN A 132 5.47 -15.55 -10.55
C GLN A 132 5.54 -16.45 -11.78
N ASN A 133 4.72 -16.19 -12.81
CA ASN A 133 4.79 -16.93 -14.08
C ASN A 133 6.15 -16.77 -14.80
N GLN A 134 6.87 -15.65 -14.61
CA GLN A 134 8.22 -15.50 -15.19
C GLN A 134 9.33 -16.16 -14.37
N VAL A 135 9.14 -16.32 -13.06
CA VAL A 135 10.07 -17.07 -12.19
C VAL A 135 9.90 -18.58 -12.39
N GLU A 136 8.69 -19.06 -12.63
CA GLU A 136 8.40 -20.48 -12.90
C GLU A 136 8.90 -20.96 -14.28
N ILE A 137 9.06 -20.06 -15.26
CA ILE A 137 9.65 -20.37 -16.58
C ILE A 137 11.20 -20.35 -16.53
N LYS A 138 11.81 -20.05 -15.38
CA LYS A 138 13.27 -20.04 -15.18
C LYS A 138 13.73 -20.98 -14.05
N PRO A 139 13.50 -22.29 -14.21
CA PRO A 139 14.56 -23.24 -13.90
C PRO A 139 14.79 -24.19 -15.09
N GLU A 140 16.02 -24.70 -15.22
CA GLU A 140 16.35 -25.89 -16.03
C GLU A 140 16.59 -25.72 -17.54
N TYR A 141 17.47 -24.79 -17.96
CA TYR A 141 18.11 -24.88 -19.30
C TYR A 141 19.61 -24.55 -19.33
N ASN A 142 20.23 -24.21 -18.20
CA ASN A 142 21.63 -23.73 -18.19
C ASN A 142 22.67 -24.71 -17.61
N GLU A 143 22.36 -26.01 -17.50
CA GLU A 143 23.30 -26.97 -16.90
C GLU A 143 23.69 -28.18 -17.78
N ILE A 144 23.27 -28.24 -19.05
CA ILE A 144 23.55 -29.42 -19.91
C ILE A 144 24.53 -29.15 -21.07
N ASP A 145 24.77 -27.89 -21.48
CA ASP A 145 25.55 -27.60 -22.69
C ASP A 145 27.06 -27.35 -22.48
N THR A 146 27.62 -27.60 -21.30
CA THR A 146 29.07 -27.40 -21.03
C THR A 146 29.90 -28.68 -21.00
N ILE A 147 29.37 -29.86 -21.34
CA ILE A 147 30.12 -31.13 -21.24
C ILE A 147 30.57 -31.73 -22.60
N GLU A 148 30.09 -31.25 -23.76
CA GLU A 148 30.41 -31.89 -25.06
C GLU A 148 31.30 -31.11 -26.04
N VAL A 149 32.07 -30.11 -25.60
CA VAL A 149 33.13 -29.53 -26.46
C VAL A 149 34.48 -29.62 -25.75
N GLY A 150 35.00 -30.85 -25.69
CA GLY A 150 36.26 -31.15 -25.03
C GLY A 150 36.77 -32.56 -25.34
N LYS A 151 36.77 -32.97 -26.61
CA LYS A 151 37.64 -34.02 -27.14
C LYS A 151 38.06 -33.69 -28.57
#